data_AF-A0A166HJN3-F1
#
_entry.id   AF-A0A166HJN3-F1
#
_cell.length_a   1.000
_cell.length_b   1.000
_cell.length_c   1.000
_cell.angle_alpha   90.00
_cell.angle_beta   90.00
_cell.angle_gamma   90.00
#
_symmetry.space_group_name_H-M   'P 1'
#
loop_
_entity.id
_entity.type
_entity.pdbx_description
1 polymer ?
#
loop_
_entity_poly.entity_id
_entity_poly.type
_entity_poly.pdbx_seq_one_letter_code
_entity_poly.pdbx_strand_id
1 'polypeptide(L)'
;MSDCSSCEDYFDENARTQIESDFDSKCVLCKAHLQAGQGHFVPLLNDHRTLSACVGGLYTWVFKPYEALSGLYACQPCAHQWLKGTDDVECLAVLVPCKPLMLYALHALRIANDEASRSQTLDAIFQDLENDPSASPERRLASPFLHCYQICPVLEPCESSSDTTSLLVWPSPSTYLTHDDLGWPQTQGSNVTRYCILEPSKTSASVHMPSRTVPLYGQCGDGAVTLWRIHKRSPGLFCGLADSTSIRQDGNHELSKIFHKICFVTRFDRGLPSDYRKIGLPSSWDVFNKQY
;
A
#
# COMPACT_ATOMS: atom_id res chain seq x y z
N MET A 1 -26.30 10.19 -11.82
CA MET A 1 -25.31 10.23 -12.92
C MET A 1 -24.32 11.32 -12.58
N SER A 2 -23.40 11.01 -11.67
CA SER A 2 -22.31 11.89 -11.27
C SER A 2 -21.11 11.48 -12.14
N ASP A 3 -20.66 12.38 -12.99
CA ASP A 3 -19.66 12.08 -14.01
C ASP A 3 -18.34 11.55 -13.41
N CYS A 4 -17.72 10.64 -14.16
CA CYS A 4 -16.38 10.09 -13.95
C CYS A 4 -15.25 11.16 -13.97
N SER A 5 -15.60 12.45 -14.07
CA SER A 5 -14.73 13.62 -14.00
C SER A 5 -14.26 13.96 -12.58
N SER A 6 -14.91 13.46 -11.53
CA SER A 6 -14.67 13.93 -10.15
C SER A 6 -13.29 13.61 -9.58
N CYS A 7 -12.60 12.57 -10.06
CA CYS A 7 -11.26 12.21 -9.57
C CYS A 7 -10.13 12.97 -10.25
N GLU A 8 -10.33 13.51 -11.46
CA GLU A 8 -9.26 14.21 -12.16
C GLU A 8 -8.98 15.54 -11.46
N ASP A 9 -10.02 16.26 -11.03
CA ASP A 9 -9.93 17.53 -10.30
C ASP A 9 -9.58 17.42 -8.82
N TYR A 10 -9.35 16.20 -8.33
CA TYR A 10 -9.03 15.97 -6.92
C TYR A 10 -7.66 16.55 -6.51
N PHE A 11 -6.67 16.46 -7.39
CA PHE A 11 -5.33 17.00 -7.15
C PHE A 11 -5.14 18.30 -7.93
N ASP A 12 -4.50 19.29 -7.33
CA ASP A 12 -4.06 20.49 -8.05
C ASP A 12 -2.90 20.20 -9.00
N GLU A 13 -2.59 21.14 -9.89
CA GLU A 13 -1.56 20.95 -10.94
C GLU A 13 -0.17 20.66 -10.36
N ASN A 14 0.16 21.26 -9.21
CA ASN A 14 1.45 21.03 -8.54
C ASN A 14 1.53 19.60 -8.00
N ALA A 15 0.47 19.12 -7.36
CA ALA A 15 0.37 17.76 -6.86
C ALA A 15 0.39 16.75 -8.02
N ARG A 16 -0.36 16.99 -9.11
CA ARG A 16 -0.34 16.15 -10.32
C ARG A 16 1.05 16.04 -10.93
N THR A 17 1.73 17.16 -11.12
CA THR A 17 3.11 17.22 -11.64
C THR A 17 4.07 16.43 -10.74
N GLN A 18 3.96 16.59 -9.42
CA GLN A 18 4.79 15.86 -8.47
C GLN A 18 4.48 14.35 -8.49
N ILE A 19 3.21 13.96 -8.57
CA ILE A 19 2.80 12.56 -8.66
C ILE A 19 3.38 11.94 -9.93
N GLU A 20 3.20 12.56 -11.09
CA GLU A 20 3.75 12.05 -12.35
C GLU A 20 5.28 11.88 -12.28
N SER A 21 5.99 12.87 -11.75
CA SER A 21 7.45 12.87 -11.57
C SER A 21 7.94 11.78 -10.60
N ASP A 22 7.16 11.51 -9.54
CA ASP A 22 7.45 10.43 -8.60
C ASP A 22 7.41 9.06 -9.25
N PHE A 23 6.51 8.87 -10.22
CA PHE A 23 6.33 7.63 -10.95
C PHE A 23 7.08 7.56 -12.30
N ASP A 24 7.88 8.58 -12.64
CA ASP A 24 8.66 8.63 -13.89
C ASP A 24 7.74 8.47 -15.12
N SER A 25 6.57 9.10 -15.08
CA SER A 25 5.50 8.97 -16.07
C SER A 25 5.09 7.53 -16.38
N LYS A 26 5.23 6.59 -15.42
CA LYS A 26 4.82 5.18 -15.57
C LYS A 26 3.61 4.83 -14.73
N CYS A 27 2.78 3.94 -15.25
CA CYS A 27 1.69 3.35 -14.47
C CYS A 27 2.24 2.59 -13.25
N VAL A 28 1.69 2.86 -12.06
CA VAL A 28 2.10 2.22 -10.81
C VAL A 28 2.01 0.71 -10.87
N LEU A 29 0.98 0.15 -11.52
CA LEU A 29 0.74 -1.29 -11.60
C LEU A 29 1.48 -1.94 -12.78
N CYS A 30 1.09 -1.61 -14.01
CA CYS A 30 1.61 -2.29 -15.20
C CYS A 30 2.98 -1.78 -15.67
N LYS A 31 3.51 -0.71 -15.06
CA LYS A 31 4.81 -0.09 -15.40
C LYS A 31 4.93 0.45 -16.83
N ALA A 32 3.83 0.50 -17.59
CA ALA A 32 3.79 1.12 -18.91
C ALA A 32 4.17 2.59 -18.81
N HIS A 33 5.01 3.07 -19.73
CA HIS A 33 5.26 4.50 -19.89
C HIS A 33 4.02 5.16 -20.49
N LEU A 34 3.59 6.26 -19.89
CA LEU A 34 2.40 7.00 -20.27
C LEU A 34 2.84 8.26 -20.99
N GLN A 35 2.16 8.58 -22.08
CA GLN A 35 2.33 9.87 -22.75
C GLN A 35 1.55 10.94 -21.99
N ALA A 36 1.82 12.20 -22.31
CA ALA A 36 1.07 13.33 -21.77
C ALA A 36 -0.45 13.11 -21.94
N GLY A 37 -1.20 13.28 -20.85
CA GLY A 37 -2.66 13.08 -20.81
C GLY A 37 -3.14 11.63 -20.78
N GLN A 38 -2.26 10.62 -20.75
CA GLN A 38 -2.66 9.21 -20.64
C GLN A 38 -2.71 8.69 -19.20
N GLY A 39 -2.14 9.44 -18.26
CA GLY A 39 -2.11 9.07 -16.86
C GLY A 39 -3.27 9.66 -16.07
N HIS A 40 -3.79 8.86 -15.15
CA HIS A 40 -4.81 9.25 -14.20
C HIS A 40 -4.22 9.24 -12.79
N PHE A 41 -4.75 10.16 -11.98
CA PHE A 41 -4.38 10.30 -10.58
C PHE A 41 -5.41 9.56 -9.72
N VAL A 42 -4.92 8.69 -8.84
CA VAL A 42 -5.78 7.88 -7.96
C VAL A 42 -5.52 8.25 -6.49
N PRO A 43 -6.49 8.82 -5.77
CA PRO A 43 -6.32 9.17 -4.37
C PRO A 43 -6.31 7.94 -3.46
N LEU A 44 -5.34 7.90 -2.55
CA LEU A 44 -5.27 6.94 -1.44
C LEU A 44 -6.16 7.35 -0.26
N LEU A 45 -6.46 8.64 -0.13
CA LEU A 45 -7.35 9.20 0.89
C LEU A 45 -8.60 9.79 0.21
N ASN A 46 -9.36 8.95 -0.49
CA ASN A 46 -10.43 9.39 -1.38
C ASN A 46 -11.69 9.90 -0.67
N ASP A 47 -12.00 9.38 0.53
CA ASP A 47 -13.24 9.69 1.25
C ASP A 47 -13.10 9.72 2.78
N HIS A 48 -14.23 9.99 3.45
CA HIS A 48 -14.32 10.01 4.91
C HIS A 48 -14.13 8.62 5.56
N ARG A 49 -14.46 7.52 4.87
CA ARG A 49 -14.29 6.15 5.39
C ARG A 49 -12.81 5.82 5.49
N THR A 50 -12.03 6.07 4.44
CA THR A 50 -10.58 5.86 4.46
C THR A 50 -9.89 6.76 5.48
N LEU A 51 -10.34 8.02 5.62
CA LEU A 51 -9.85 8.89 6.69
C LEU A 51 -10.16 8.34 8.07
N SER A 52 -11.40 7.91 8.31
CA SER A 52 -11.82 7.35 9.60
C SER A 52 -11.01 6.11 9.94
N ALA A 53 -10.73 5.25 8.95
CA ALA A 53 -9.87 4.08 9.12
C ALA A 53 -8.43 4.48 9.47
N CYS A 54 -7.85 5.46 8.74
CA CYS A 54 -6.52 6.00 9.02
C CYS A 54 -6.38 6.54 10.44
N VAL A 55 -7.37 7.32 10.89
CA VAL A 55 -7.39 7.94 12.23
C VAL A 55 -7.60 6.88 13.30
N GLY A 56 -8.65 6.08 13.19
CA GLY A 56 -9.01 5.06 14.19
C GLY A 56 -7.97 3.95 14.32
N GLY A 57 -7.32 3.58 13.21
CA GLY A 57 -6.23 2.60 13.20
C GLY A 57 -4.85 3.19 13.50
N LEU A 58 -4.74 4.52 13.67
CA LEU A 58 -3.47 5.23 13.82
C LEU A 58 -2.46 4.80 12.74
N TYR A 59 -2.88 4.66 11.48
CA TYR A 59 -1.99 4.12 10.45
C TYR A 59 -1.03 5.18 9.93
N THR A 60 -1.51 6.41 9.76
CA THR A 60 -0.75 7.50 9.13
C THR A 60 -0.77 8.77 9.96
N TRP A 61 0.23 9.63 9.75
CA TRP A 61 0.19 11.05 10.14
C TRP A 61 -0.08 11.98 8.96
N VAL A 62 -0.22 11.45 7.75
CA VAL A 62 -0.40 12.19 6.51
C VAL A 62 -1.89 12.43 6.29
N PHE A 63 -2.42 13.48 6.93
CA PHE A 63 -3.80 13.93 6.77
C PHE A 63 -3.91 15.06 5.75
N LYS A 64 -3.43 14.76 4.54
CA LYS A 64 -3.30 15.72 3.46
C LYS A 64 -3.84 15.12 2.15
N PRO A 65 -5.18 15.04 2.01
CA PRO A 65 -5.83 14.34 0.90
C PRO A 65 -5.34 14.82 -0.46
N TYR A 66 -5.24 16.13 -0.64
CA TYR A 66 -4.95 16.77 -1.93
C TYR A 66 -3.45 16.90 -2.26
N GLU A 67 -2.54 16.44 -1.38
CA GLU A 67 -1.11 16.49 -1.65
C GLU A 67 -0.61 15.25 -2.40
N ALA A 68 0.50 15.40 -3.12
CA ALA A 68 1.10 14.33 -3.93
C ALA A 68 1.38 13.02 -3.17
N LEU A 69 1.67 13.11 -1.86
CA LEU A 69 1.90 11.95 -0.98
C LEU A 69 0.68 11.01 -0.90
N SER A 70 -0.50 11.50 -1.26
CA SER A 70 -1.77 10.77 -1.22
C SER A 70 -2.23 10.31 -2.60
N GLY A 71 -1.45 10.48 -3.68
CA GLY A 71 -1.88 10.20 -5.05
C GLY A 71 -1.01 9.19 -5.80
N LEU A 72 -1.63 8.21 -6.46
CA LEU A 72 -0.96 7.29 -7.38
C LEU A 72 -1.08 7.75 -8.84
N TYR A 73 -0.14 7.31 -9.68
CA TYR A 73 -0.20 7.52 -11.13
C TYR A 73 -0.47 6.21 -11.87
N ALA A 74 -1.53 6.13 -12.67
CA ALA A 74 -1.93 4.89 -13.33
C ALA A 74 -2.47 5.15 -14.74
N CYS A 75 -2.32 4.18 -15.66
CA CYS A 75 -3.05 4.22 -16.92
C CYS A 75 -4.54 3.95 -16.72
N GLN A 76 -5.38 4.36 -17.67
CA GLN A 76 -6.83 4.20 -17.59
C GLN A 76 -7.28 2.77 -17.22
N PRO A 77 -6.77 1.69 -17.85
CA PRO A 77 -7.20 0.34 -17.50
C PRO A 77 -6.83 -0.01 -16.06
N CYS A 78 -5.61 0.29 -15.62
CA CYS A 78 -5.17 -0.01 -14.25
C CYS A 78 -5.94 0.80 -13.21
N ALA A 79 -6.20 2.07 -13.50
CA ALA A 79 -6.95 2.95 -12.62
C ALA A 79 -8.40 2.46 -12.48
N HIS A 80 -9.11 2.27 -13.59
CA HIS A 80 -10.56 2.03 -13.57
C HIS A 80 -10.93 0.59 -13.25
N GLN A 81 -10.07 -0.38 -13.64
CA GLN A 81 -10.35 -1.79 -13.36
C GLN A 81 -9.96 -2.17 -11.95
N TRP A 82 -8.88 -1.62 -11.40
CA TRP A 82 -8.31 -2.15 -10.15
C TRP A 82 -8.32 -1.15 -8.99
N LEU A 83 -7.97 0.12 -9.23
CA LEU A 83 -7.61 1.05 -8.15
C LEU A 83 -8.70 2.06 -7.77
N LYS A 84 -9.58 2.45 -8.71
CA LYS A 84 -10.68 3.38 -8.45
C LYS A 84 -11.93 2.59 -8.08
N GLY A 85 -12.51 2.90 -6.92
CA GLY A 85 -13.93 2.66 -6.67
C GLY A 85 -14.71 3.89 -7.17
N THR A 86 -15.85 3.66 -7.82
CA THR A 86 -16.86 4.71 -8.06
C THR A 86 -17.94 4.60 -6.98
N ASP A 87 -18.79 5.62 -6.83
CA ASP A 87 -19.86 5.64 -5.81
C ASP A 87 -20.77 4.37 -5.87
N ASP A 88 -20.86 3.74 -7.04
CA ASP A 88 -21.66 2.53 -7.28
C ASP A 88 -20.84 1.24 -7.48
N VAL A 89 -19.50 1.31 -7.55
CA VAL A 89 -18.61 0.17 -7.83
C VAL A 89 -17.40 0.21 -6.91
N GLU A 90 -17.25 -0.76 -6.02
CA GLU A 90 -16.07 -0.88 -5.17
C GLU A 90 -14.81 -1.15 -6.01
N CYS A 91 -13.66 -0.67 -5.55
CA CYS A 91 -12.39 -1.02 -6.20
C CYS A 91 -12.19 -2.53 -6.15
N LEU A 92 -11.74 -3.15 -7.25
CA LEU A 92 -11.56 -4.61 -7.27
C LEU A 92 -10.35 -5.05 -6.44
N ALA A 93 -9.35 -4.19 -6.29
CA ALA A 93 -8.13 -4.51 -5.57
C ALA A 93 -7.53 -3.33 -4.81
N VAL A 94 -6.78 -3.64 -3.75
CA VAL A 94 -6.02 -2.67 -2.97
C VAL A 94 -4.57 -3.07 -2.82
N LEU A 95 -3.70 -2.08 -2.72
CA LEU A 95 -2.29 -2.26 -2.39
C LEU A 95 -2.14 -2.25 -0.86
N VAL A 96 -1.54 -3.31 -0.33
CA VAL A 96 -1.35 -3.52 1.11
C VAL A 96 0.14 -3.67 1.38
N PRO A 97 0.71 -3.13 2.47
CA PRO A 97 2.09 -3.43 2.83
C PRO A 97 2.34 -4.94 2.84
N CYS A 98 3.48 -5.37 2.29
CA CYS A 98 3.76 -6.79 2.14
C CYS A 98 3.91 -7.49 3.50
N LYS A 99 3.76 -8.82 3.50
CA LYS A 99 3.84 -9.66 4.70
C LYS A 99 5.09 -9.38 5.58
N PRO A 100 6.33 -9.30 5.06
CA PRO A 100 7.51 -8.99 5.88
C PRO A 100 7.41 -7.66 6.63
N LEU A 101 6.90 -6.60 5.98
CA LEU A 101 6.69 -5.30 6.63
C LEU A 101 5.60 -5.37 7.69
N MET A 102 4.51 -6.08 7.42
CA MET A 102 3.43 -6.24 8.39
C MET A 102 3.85 -7.06 9.61
N LEU A 103 4.66 -8.11 9.45
CA LEU A 103 5.23 -8.85 10.56
C LEU A 103 6.15 -7.96 11.41
N TYR A 104 6.98 -7.13 10.77
CA TYR A 104 7.78 -6.12 11.48
C TYR A 104 6.92 -5.12 12.24
N ALA A 105 5.85 -4.60 11.62
CA ALA A 105 4.94 -3.69 12.30
C ALA A 105 4.32 -4.33 13.55
N LEU A 106 3.87 -5.59 13.46
CA LEU A 106 3.37 -6.33 14.62
C LEU A 106 4.42 -6.53 15.70
N HIS A 107 5.68 -6.79 15.32
CA HIS A 107 6.78 -6.88 16.27
C HIS A 107 7.02 -5.54 16.97
N ALA A 108 7.17 -4.46 16.21
CA ALA A 108 7.40 -3.11 16.72
C ALA A 108 6.27 -2.64 17.64
N LEU A 109 5.01 -2.92 17.29
CA LEU A 109 3.84 -2.58 18.10
C LEU A 109 3.83 -3.32 19.45
N ARG A 110 4.28 -4.58 19.49
CA ARG A 110 4.30 -5.38 20.73
C ARG A 110 5.37 -4.97 21.71
N ILE A 111 6.48 -4.42 21.21
CA ILE A 111 7.59 -3.94 22.05
C ILE A 111 7.50 -2.45 22.34
N ALA A 112 6.53 -1.75 21.73
CA ALA A 112 6.28 -0.35 21.99
C ALA A 112 5.70 -0.19 23.41
N ASN A 113 6.46 0.46 24.29
CA ASN A 113 5.94 0.94 25.56
C ASN A 113 5.25 2.30 25.34
N ASP A 114 4.37 2.70 26.27
CA ASP A 114 3.52 3.91 26.19
C ASP A 114 4.30 5.23 25.90
N GLU A 115 5.61 5.27 26.18
CA GLU A 115 6.48 6.44 25.96
C GLU A 115 7.14 6.49 24.56
N ALA A 116 6.99 5.45 23.73
CA ALA A 116 7.67 5.36 22.44
C ALA A 116 6.93 6.14 21.33
N SER A 117 7.19 7.44 21.22
CA SER A 117 6.65 8.30 20.16
C SER A 117 6.89 7.79 18.73
N ARG A 118 7.93 6.96 18.54
CA ARG A 118 8.34 6.36 17.26
C ARG A 118 7.46 5.20 16.79
N SER A 119 6.58 4.67 17.65
CA SER A 119 5.70 3.54 17.30
C SER A 119 4.22 3.93 17.22
N GLN A 120 3.92 5.23 17.21
CA GLN A 120 2.54 5.73 17.30
C GLN A 120 1.72 5.48 16.04
N THR A 121 2.34 5.47 14.86
CA THR A 121 1.69 5.14 13.61
C THR A 121 2.47 4.11 12.80
N LEU A 122 1.83 3.45 11.84
CA LEU A 122 2.57 2.56 10.93
C LEU A 122 3.63 3.34 10.14
N ASP A 123 3.31 4.58 9.72
CA ASP A 123 4.30 5.49 9.13
C ASP A 123 5.51 5.70 10.05
N ALA A 124 5.30 5.85 11.37
CA ALA A 124 6.37 6.04 12.34
C ALA A 124 7.29 4.84 12.43
N ILE A 125 6.68 3.66 12.52
CA ILE A 125 7.38 2.39 12.59
C ILE A 125 8.24 2.18 11.34
N PHE A 126 7.69 2.44 10.15
CA PHE A 126 8.42 2.25 8.91
C PHE A 126 9.46 3.35 8.66
N GLN A 127 9.22 4.59 9.09
CA GLN A 127 10.24 5.64 9.05
C GLN A 127 11.42 5.31 9.97
N ASP A 128 11.14 4.78 11.17
CA ASP A 128 12.19 4.36 12.10
C ASP A 128 12.98 3.15 11.57
N LEU A 129 12.33 2.23 10.83
CA LEU A 129 13.01 1.16 10.08
C LEU A 129 13.89 1.71 8.95
N GLU A 130 13.43 2.72 8.22
CA GLU A 130 14.19 3.36 7.13
C GLU A 130 15.42 4.08 7.66
N ASN A 131 15.32 4.75 8.81
CA ASN A 131 16.43 5.49 9.42
C ASN A 131 17.50 4.58 10.04
N ASP A 132 17.11 3.39 10.52
CA ASP A 132 18.02 2.45 11.14
C ASP A 132 17.70 1.00 10.74
N PRO A 133 18.05 0.59 9.51
CA PRO A 133 17.64 -0.70 8.94
C PRO A 133 18.43 -1.89 9.49
N SER A 134 19.56 -1.68 10.17
CA SER A 134 20.48 -2.74 10.60
C SER A 134 20.52 -2.96 12.12
N ALA A 135 19.88 -2.12 12.92
CA ALA A 135 19.93 -2.16 14.39
C ALA A 135 19.48 -3.48 15.04
N SER A 136 18.62 -4.26 14.40
CA SER A 136 18.14 -5.54 14.96
C SER A 136 18.00 -6.62 13.88
N PRO A 137 17.95 -7.91 14.25
CA PRO A 137 17.63 -8.99 13.31
C PRO A 137 16.34 -8.74 12.54
N GLU A 138 15.27 -8.32 13.22
CA GLU A 138 13.95 -8.04 12.63
C GLU A 138 14.01 -6.90 11.61
N ARG A 139 14.75 -5.84 11.93
CA ARG A 139 14.97 -4.71 11.01
C ARG A 139 15.74 -5.15 9.75
N ARG A 140 16.78 -5.97 9.91
CA ARG A 140 17.53 -6.54 8.78
C ARG A 140 16.67 -7.43 7.89
N LEU A 141 15.72 -8.15 8.47
CA LEU A 141 14.78 -8.99 7.72
C LEU A 141 13.72 -8.19 6.97
N ALA A 142 13.25 -7.07 7.54
CA ALA A 142 12.16 -6.27 6.99
C ALA A 142 12.61 -5.14 6.06
N SER A 143 13.77 -4.52 6.32
CA SER A 143 14.26 -3.35 5.57
C SER A 143 14.38 -3.56 4.05
N PRO A 144 14.74 -4.74 3.50
CA PRO A 144 14.76 -4.94 2.05
C PRO A 144 13.39 -4.74 1.39
N PHE A 145 12.32 -4.92 2.17
CA PHE A 145 10.93 -4.82 1.75
C PHE A 145 10.31 -3.44 2.01
N LEU A 146 11.09 -2.44 2.47
CA LEU A 146 10.60 -1.07 2.61
C LEU A 146 9.96 -0.58 1.31
N HIS A 147 8.77 0.01 1.47
CA HIS A 147 7.90 0.49 0.39
C HIS A 147 7.39 -0.60 -0.57
N CYS A 148 7.44 -1.88 -0.19
CA CYS A 148 6.88 -2.96 -1.00
C CYS A 148 5.43 -3.25 -0.61
N TYR A 149 4.57 -3.31 -1.62
CA TYR A 149 3.14 -3.56 -1.47
C TYR A 149 2.73 -4.78 -2.28
N GLN A 150 1.78 -5.54 -1.77
CA GLN A 150 1.12 -6.63 -2.46
C GLN A 150 -0.30 -6.21 -2.85
N ILE A 151 -0.76 -6.62 -4.03
CA ILE A 151 -2.14 -6.42 -4.45
C ILE A 151 -3.02 -7.48 -3.79
N CYS A 152 -4.17 -7.07 -3.26
CA CYS A 152 -5.16 -7.94 -2.64
C CYS A 152 -6.56 -7.67 -3.20
N PRO A 153 -7.38 -8.73 -3.40
CA PRO A 153 -8.75 -8.55 -3.85
C PRO A 153 -9.62 -7.95 -2.74
N VAL A 154 -10.55 -7.08 -3.14
CA VAL A 154 -11.61 -6.55 -2.27
C VAL A 154 -12.89 -7.38 -2.44
N LEU A 155 -13.22 -7.78 -3.66
CA LEU A 155 -14.38 -8.62 -3.99
C LEU A 155 -13.96 -10.03 -4.40
N GLU A 156 -14.88 -10.99 -4.29
CA GLU A 156 -14.71 -12.31 -4.89
C GLU A 156 -14.56 -12.15 -6.41
N PRO A 157 -13.52 -12.74 -7.03
CA PRO A 157 -13.47 -12.85 -8.49
C PRO A 157 -14.71 -13.61 -8.93
N CYS A 158 -15.65 -12.96 -9.59
CA CYS A 158 -16.87 -13.63 -10.02
C CYS A 158 -16.53 -14.60 -11.16
N GLU A 159 -16.85 -15.88 -11.04
CA GLU A 159 -16.59 -16.89 -12.10
C GLU A 159 -17.25 -16.52 -13.45
N SER A 160 -18.29 -15.68 -13.42
CA SER A 160 -18.98 -15.18 -14.62
C SER A 160 -18.41 -13.86 -15.17
N SER A 161 -17.57 -13.17 -14.40
CA SER A 161 -16.87 -11.98 -14.85
C SER A 161 -15.61 -12.37 -15.60
N SER A 162 -15.35 -11.75 -16.74
CA SER A 162 -14.08 -11.85 -17.46
C SER A 162 -12.93 -11.12 -16.73
N ASP A 163 -13.00 -11.01 -15.40
CA ASP A 163 -12.07 -10.25 -14.59
C ASP A 163 -10.70 -10.90 -14.70
N THR A 164 -9.83 -10.22 -15.43
CA THR A 164 -8.52 -10.74 -15.76
C THR A 164 -7.70 -10.77 -14.48
N THR A 165 -7.54 -11.94 -13.86
CA THR A 165 -6.76 -12.12 -12.62
C THR A 165 -5.25 -11.99 -12.83
N SER A 166 -4.84 -11.45 -13.97
CA SER A 166 -3.46 -11.27 -14.37
C SER A 166 -3.25 -9.93 -15.05
N LEU A 167 -2.06 -9.39 -14.87
CA LEU A 167 -1.65 -8.09 -15.37
C LEU A 167 -0.40 -8.25 -16.22
N LEU A 168 -0.44 -7.70 -17.44
CA LEU A 168 0.77 -7.55 -18.25
C LEU A 168 1.60 -6.40 -17.67
N VAL A 169 2.75 -6.75 -17.09
CA VAL A 169 3.73 -5.80 -16.57
C VAL A 169 4.80 -5.56 -17.64
N TRP A 170 4.97 -4.31 -18.01
CA TRP A 170 6.01 -3.85 -18.93
C TRP A 170 7.40 -4.01 -18.32
N PRO A 171 8.47 -4.00 -19.15
CA PRO A 171 9.85 -4.11 -18.71
C PRO A 171 10.15 -3.20 -17.51
N SER A 172 10.43 -3.81 -16.37
CA SER A 172 10.76 -3.11 -15.13
C SER A 172 11.90 -3.84 -14.44
N PRO A 173 12.87 -3.12 -13.85
CA PRO A 173 13.87 -3.78 -13.04
C PRO A 173 13.20 -4.57 -11.91
N SER A 174 13.72 -5.75 -11.64
CA SER A 174 13.12 -6.66 -10.66
C SER A 174 14.17 -7.20 -9.71
N THR A 175 13.87 -7.14 -8.41
CA THR A 175 14.69 -7.74 -7.36
C THR A 175 14.03 -9.01 -6.86
N TYR A 176 14.77 -10.11 -6.80
CA TYR A 176 14.28 -11.35 -6.21
C TYR A 176 14.82 -11.50 -4.79
N LEU A 177 13.92 -11.68 -3.83
CA LEU A 177 14.25 -11.92 -2.43
C LEU A 177 13.57 -13.17 -1.92
N THR A 178 14.15 -13.79 -0.91
CA THR A 178 13.53 -14.88 -0.15
C THR A 178 13.35 -14.40 1.28
N HIS A 179 12.17 -14.65 1.85
CA HIS A 179 11.88 -14.39 3.25
C HIS A 179 11.56 -15.69 3.96
N ASP A 180 12.18 -15.91 5.10
CA ASP A 180 11.85 -17.02 5.99
C ASP A 180 11.12 -16.48 7.22
N ASP A 181 9.89 -16.94 7.37
CA ASP A 181 9.04 -16.59 8.50
C ASP A 181 9.58 -17.07 9.85
N LEU A 182 10.49 -18.06 9.90
CA LEU A 182 11.06 -18.59 11.15
C LEU A 182 11.69 -17.52 12.04
N GLY A 183 12.13 -16.40 11.45
CA GLY A 183 12.72 -15.28 12.18
C GLY A 183 11.72 -14.47 13.02
N TRP A 184 10.41 -14.69 12.86
CA TRP A 184 9.38 -13.90 13.53
C TRP A 184 8.74 -14.64 14.71
N PRO A 185 8.66 -14.02 15.90
CA PRO A 185 7.95 -14.59 17.05
C PRO A 185 6.46 -14.89 16.81
N GLN A 186 5.87 -14.36 15.73
CA GLN A 186 4.43 -14.42 15.42
C GLN A 186 4.04 -15.59 14.52
N THR A 187 5.00 -16.32 13.94
CA THR A 187 4.76 -17.37 12.95
C THR A 187 4.93 -18.75 13.58
N GLN A 188 4.14 -19.72 13.15
CA GLN A 188 4.30 -21.13 13.53
C GLN A 188 4.72 -21.91 12.28
N GLY A 189 5.96 -22.40 12.27
CA GLY A 189 6.54 -23.13 11.13
C GLY A 189 7.39 -22.27 10.20
N SER A 190 8.18 -22.93 9.36
CA SER A 190 8.97 -22.28 8.32
C SER A 190 8.14 -22.16 7.05
N ASN A 191 7.65 -20.95 6.79
CA ASN A 191 7.09 -20.58 5.51
C ASN A 191 8.12 -19.73 4.76
N VAL A 192 8.91 -20.38 3.90
CA VAL A 192 9.83 -19.67 3.03
C VAL A 192 9.07 -19.14 1.82
N THR A 193 8.96 -17.82 1.70
CA THR A 193 8.30 -17.16 0.57
C THR A 193 9.33 -16.51 -0.34
N ARG A 194 9.26 -16.81 -1.64
CA ARG A 194 10.02 -16.11 -2.67
C ARG A 194 9.21 -14.90 -3.15
N TYR A 195 9.85 -13.74 -3.22
CA TYR A 195 9.26 -12.52 -3.72
C TYR A 195 9.97 -12.05 -4.99
N CYS A 196 9.20 -11.52 -5.93
CA CYS A 196 9.69 -10.75 -7.05
C CYS A 196 9.21 -9.31 -6.91
N ILE A 197 10.12 -8.41 -6.59
CA ILE A 197 9.85 -6.99 -6.36
C ILE A 197 10.03 -6.25 -7.68
N LEU A 198 8.95 -5.64 -8.16
CA LEU A 198 8.95 -4.70 -9.28
C LEU A 198 9.48 -3.36 -8.79
N GLU A 199 10.70 -3.04 -9.16
CA GLU A 199 11.41 -1.83 -8.77
C GLU A 199 10.98 -0.63 -9.62
N PRO A 200 11.08 0.60 -9.09
CA PRO A 200 10.97 1.80 -9.92
C PRO A 200 12.10 1.85 -10.94
N SER A 201 11.87 2.49 -12.09
CA SER A 201 12.85 2.53 -13.18
C SER A 201 14.10 3.36 -12.91
N LYS A 202 14.14 4.11 -11.81
CA LYS A 202 15.32 4.88 -11.37
C LYS A 202 16.46 3.99 -10.85
N THR A 203 16.19 2.70 -10.62
CA THR A 203 17.20 1.74 -10.15
C THR A 203 17.99 1.20 -11.34
N SER A 204 19.31 1.31 -11.31
CA SER A 204 20.28 0.91 -12.36
C SER A 204 20.36 -0.60 -12.64
N ALA A 205 19.25 -1.34 -12.50
CA ALA A 205 19.21 -2.77 -12.79
C ALA A 205 18.97 -3.01 -14.29
N SER A 206 19.62 -4.07 -14.79
CA SER A 206 19.76 -4.46 -16.20
C SER A 206 18.50 -4.22 -17.05
N VAL A 207 18.66 -3.39 -18.08
CA VAL A 207 17.62 -2.81 -18.97
C VAL A 207 17.03 -3.83 -19.97
N HIS A 208 17.10 -5.14 -19.69
CA HIS A 208 16.73 -6.19 -20.65
C HIS A 208 15.68 -7.19 -20.15
N MET A 209 14.85 -6.83 -19.17
CA MET A 209 13.72 -7.67 -18.79
C MET A 209 12.58 -7.55 -19.82
N PRO A 210 12.06 -8.66 -20.41
CA PRO A 210 10.89 -8.59 -21.26
C PRO A 210 9.63 -8.27 -20.44
N SER A 211 8.57 -7.82 -21.12
CA SER A 211 7.23 -7.78 -20.52
C SER A 211 6.84 -9.16 -20.03
N ARG A 212 6.11 -9.23 -18.91
CA ARG A 212 5.63 -10.49 -18.36
C ARG A 212 4.22 -10.35 -17.80
N THR A 213 3.44 -11.41 -17.93
CA THR A 213 2.15 -11.51 -17.25
C THR A 213 2.38 -11.98 -15.82
N VAL A 214 1.90 -11.21 -14.85
CA VAL A 214 1.91 -11.59 -13.43
C VAL A 214 0.48 -11.82 -12.96
N PRO A 215 0.21 -12.83 -12.13
CA PRO A 215 -1.07 -12.92 -11.45
C PRO A 215 -1.21 -11.73 -10.50
N LEU A 216 -2.39 -11.12 -10.48
CA LEU A 216 -2.72 -10.06 -9.52
C LEU A 216 -2.81 -10.62 -8.10
N TYR A 217 -3.31 -11.86 -7.99
CA TYR A 217 -3.51 -12.56 -6.74
C TYR A 217 -2.70 -13.86 -6.76
N GLY A 218 -1.86 -14.07 -5.75
CA GLY A 218 -1.11 -15.32 -5.57
C GLY A 218 0.30 -15.31 -6.18
N GLN A 219 0.76 -16.51 -6.56
CA GLN A 219 2.13 -16.77 -6.98
C GLN A 219 2.24 -16.86 -8.50
N CYS A 220 3.33 -16.32 -9.05
CA CYS A 220 3.75 -16.53 -10.43
C CYS A 220 4.06 -18.01 -10.71
N GLY A 221 4.22 -18.37 -11.99
CA GLY A 221 4.57 -19.73 -12.40
C GLY A 221 5.93 -20.23 -11.85
N ASP A 222 6.80 -19.34 -11.39
CA ASP A 222 8.07 -19.64 -10.71
C ASP A 222 7.94 -19.75 -9.18
N GLY A 223 6.71 -19.70 -8.66
CA GLY A 223 6.38 -19.73 -7.24
C GLY A 223 6.57 -18.41 -6.50
N ALA A 224 7.03 -17.33 -7.17
CA ALA A 224 7.27 -16.06 -6.50
C ALA A 224 5.99 -15.22 -6.35
N VAL A 225 5.85 -14.52 -5.23
CA VAL A 225 4.80 -13.50 -5.03
C VAL A 225 5.30 -12.17 -5.60
N THR A 226 4.49 -11.51 -6.44
CA THR A 226 4.84 -10.20 -7.00
C THR A 226 4.57 -9.09 -5.99
N LEU A 227 5.55 -8.22 -5.79
CA LEU A 227 5.44 -7.01 -4.97
C LEU A 227 5.73 -5.78 -5.82
N TRP A 228 5.08 -4.66 -5.51
CA TRP A 228 5.34 -3.36 -6.12
C TRP A 228 6.09 -2.48 -5.14
N ARG A 229 7.29 -2.02 -5.50
CA ARG A 229 7.97 -0.99 -4.71
C ARG A 229 7.44 0.39 -5.11
N ILE A 230 6.83 1.09 -4.15
CA ILE A 230 6.19 2.40 -4.34
C ILE A 230 6.72 3.38 -3.30
N HIS A 231 7.72 4.17 -3.69
CA HIS A 231 8.33 5.17 -2.81
C HIS A 231 7.46 6.41 -2.63
N LYS A 232 7.84 7.25 -1.67
CA LYS A 232 7.28 8.60 -1.45
C LYS A 232 5.76 8.62 -1.19
N ARG A 233 5.20 7.50 -0.76
CA ARG A 233 3.81 7.37 -0.33
C ARG A 233 3.79 6.84 1.08
N SER A 234 2.83 7.30 1.87
CA SER A 234 2.64 6.82 3.25
C SER A 234 2.16 5.37 3.22
N PRO A 235 2.89 4.41 3.83
CA PRO A 235 2.39 3.06 4.01
C PRO A 235 1.09 3.02 4.84
N GLY A 236 0.94 3.96 5.77
CA GLY A 236 -0.27 4.12 6.57
C GLY A 236 -1.51 4.44 5.74
N LEU A 237 -1.39 5.24 4.67
CA LEU A 237 -2.50 5.51 3.75
C LEU A 237 -2.94 4.23 3.01
N PHE A 238 -2.01 3.39 2.56
CA PHE A 238 -2.34 2.10 1.96
C PHE A 238 -3.07 1.18 2.96
N CYS A 239 -2.61 1.11 4.20
CA CYS A 239 -3.30 0.36 5.25
C CYS A 239 -4.71 0.90 5.52
N GLY A 240 -4.87 2.22 5.63
CA GLY A 240 -6.17 2.84 5.86
C GLY A 240 -7.15 2.61 4.72
N LEU A 241 -6.69 2.72 3.48
CA LEU A 241 -7.51 2.39 2.30
C LEU A 241 -7.95 0.93 2.36
N ALA A 242 -7.01 0.00 2.59
CA ALA A 242 -7.31 -1.42 2.65
C ALA A 242 -8.25 -1.81 3.81
N ASP A 243 -8.15 -1.12 4.94
CA ASP A 243 -9.05 -1.30 6.09
C ASP A 243 -10.46 -0.79 5.77
N SER A 244 -10.57 0.36 5.09
CA SER A 244 -11.86 0.91 4.68
C SER A 244 -12.58 0.07 3.61
N THR A 245 -11.82 -0.66 2.78
CA THR A 245 -12.37 -1.54 1.73
C THR A 245 -12.53 -2.99 2.18
N SER A 246 -12.21 -3.34 3.43
CA SER A 246 -12.39 -4.69 4.00
C SER A 246 -11.82 -5.84 3.15
N ILE A 247 -10.48 -5.94 3.07
CA ILE A 247 -9.79 -7.03 2.36
C ILE A 247 -10.35 -8.41 2.73
N ARG A 248 -10.67 -9.24 1.73
CA ARG A 248 -11.17 -10.61 1.95
C ARG A 248 -10.05 -11.63 2.22
N GLN A 249 -10.40 -12.69 2.94
CA GLN A 249 -9.47 -13.79 3.31
C GLN A 249 -9.17 -14.75 2.15
N ASP A 250 -9.97 -14.74 1.09
CA ASP A 250 -10.03 -15.83 0.10
C ASP A 250 -8.87 -15.79 -0.93
N GLY A 251 -8.16 -14.66 -1.07
CA GLY A 251 -7.05 -14.52 -2.02
C GLY A 251 -5.66 -14.82 -1.42
N ASN A 252 -5.41 -14.36 -0.20
CA ASN A 252 -4.18 -14.64 0.55
C ASN A 252 -4.51 -14.65 2.05
N HIS A 253 -4.99 -15.80 2.52
CA HIS A 253 -5.49 -15.97 3.88
C HIS A 253 -4.45 -15.59 4.95
N GLU A 254 -3.17 -15.88 4.70
CA GLU A 254 -2.10 -15.55 5.63
C GLU A 254 -1.87 -14.04 5.72
N LEU A 255 -1.77 -13.35 4.59
CA LEU A 255 -1.62 -11.90 4.53
C LEU A 255 -2.82 -11.19 5.16
N SER A 256 -4.04 -11.63 4.83
CA SER A 256 -5.28 -11.09 5.41
C SER A 256 -5.33 -11.29 6.93
N LYS A 257 -4.94 -12.48 7.42
CA LYS A 257 -4.86 -12.75 8.87
C LYS A 257 -3.87 -11.82 9.58
N ILE A 258 -2.71 -11.59 8.98
CA ILE A 258 -1.70 -10.66 9.53
C ILE A 258 -2.24 -9.22 9.51
N PHE A 259 -2.86 -8.81 8.41
CA PHE A 259 -3.49 -7.50 8.27
C PHE A 259 -4.56 -7.26 9.35
N HIS A 260 -5.51 -8.18 9.52
CA HIS A 260 -6.53 -8.06 10.56
C HIS A 260 -5.93 -8.03 11.97
N LYS A 261 -4.81 -8.74 12.20
CA LYS A 261 -4.09 -8.68 13.47
C LYS A 261 -3.46 -7.30 13.69
N ILE A 262 -2.92 -6.67 12.65
CA ILE A 262 -2.49 -5.27 12.73
C ILE A 262 -3.66 -4.38 13.09
N CYS A 263 -4.78 -4.46 12.35
CA CYS A 263 -5.96 -3.63 12.61
C CYS A 263 -6.47 -3.80 14.06
N PHE A 264 -6.47 -5.03 14.56
CA PHE A 264 -6.85 -5.31 15.94
C PHE A 264 -5.86 -4.68 16.93
N VAL A 265 -4.57 -4.95 16.76
CA VAL A 265 -3.54 -4.45 17.68
C VAL A 265 -3.54 -2.92 17.69
N THR A 266 -3.63 -2.29 16.53
CA THR A 266 -3.55 -0.84 16.43
C THR A 266 -4.77 -0.12 17.00
N ARG A 267 -5.96 -0.74 16.96
CA ARG A 267 -7.21 -0.17 17.48
C ARG A 267 -7.47 -0.47 18.95
N PHE A 268 -7.06 -1.66 19.43
CA PHE A 268 -7.52 -2.18 20.72
C PHE A 268 -6.42 -2.58 21.69
N ASP A 269 -5.20 -2.87 21.21
CA ASP A 269 -4.14 -3.51 22.02
C ASP A 269 -2.87 -2.65 22.12
N ARG A 270 -2.98 -1.33 21.87
CA ARG A 270 -1.83 -0.40 21.93
C ARG A 270 -1.54 0.14 23.32
N GLY A 271 -2.44 -0.03 24.30
CA GLY A 271 -2.33 0.66 25.60
C GLY A 271 -2.54 2.18 25.53
N LEU A 272 -2.90 2.74 24.37
CA LEU A 272 -3.16 4.16 24.19
C LEU A 272 -4.60 4.53 24.62
N PRO A 273 -4.83 5.76 25.13
CA PRO A 273 -6.17 6.28 25.40
C PRO A 273 -7.08 6.23 24.17
N SER A 274 -8.39 6.07 24.40
CA SER A 274 -9.41 5.97 23.33
C SER A 274 -9.54 7.23 22.46
N ASP A 275 -9.08 8.38 22.97
CA ASP A 275 -9.05 9.66 22.27
C ASP A 275 -7.64 10.09 21.85
N TYR A 276 -6.67 9.16 21.89
CA TYR A 276 -5.29 9.46 21.56
C TYR A 276 -5.16 10.07 20.16
N ARG A 277 -4.63 11.30 20.11
CA ARG A 277 -4.29 12.02 18.87
C ARG A 277 -2.85 12.49 18.96
N LYS A 278 -2.11 12.34 17.87
CA LYS A 278 -0.79 12.97 17.77
C LYS A 278 -0.97 14.49 17.81
N ILE A 279 -0.28 15.15 18.74
CA ILE A 279 -0.34 16.60 18.95
C ILE A 279 0.03 17.32 17.64
N GLY A 280 -0.78 18.30 17.23
CA GLY A 280 -0.55 19.11 16.02
C GLY A 280 -1.13 18.55 14.73
N LEU A 281 -1.80 17.39 14.75
CA LEU A 281 -2.57 16.93 13.60
C LEU A 281 -3.94 17.62 13.55
N PRO A 282 -4.39 18.08 12.36
CA PRO A 282 -5.74 18.61 12.19
C PRO A 282 -6.79 17.61 12.67
N SER A 283 -7.93 18.09 13.18
CA SER A 283 -9.03 17.16 13.46
C SER A 283 -9.48 16.52 12.14
N SER A 284 -9.97 15.28 12.19
CA SER A 284 -10.46 14.56 10.99
C SER A 284 -11.46 15.40 10.17
N TRP A 285 -12.25 16.24 10.83
CA TRP A 285 -13.22 17.12 10.21
C TRP A 285 -12.59 18.31 9.45
N ASP A 286 -11.43 18.81 9.88
CA ASP A 286 -10.78 19.97 9.24
C ASP A 286 -10.12 19.62 7.89
N VAL A 287 -9.93 18.32 7.62
CA VAL A 287 -9.12 17.81 6.50
C VAL A 287 -9.89 17.87 5.18
N PHE A 288 -11.21 17.65 5.19
CA PHE A 288 -12.06 17.74 4.00
C PHE A 288 -12.90 19.03 3.93
N ASN A 289 -13.06 19.75 5.04
CA ASN A 289 -13.91 20.95 5.10
C ASN A 289 -13.20 22.24 4.64
N LYS A 290 -11.93 22.19 4.22
CA LYS A 290 -11.14 23.39 3.82
C LYS A 290 -11.21 23.74 2.32
N GLN A 291 -12.04 23.05 1.53
CA GLN A 291 -12.24 23.33 0.10
C GLN A 291 -13.71 23.63 -0.28
N TYR A 292 -14.56 23.96 0.71
CA TYR A 292 -15.86 24.60 0.46
C TYR A 292 -15.92 25.97 1.13
#